data_AF-A0AAW4BJG8-F1
#
_entry.id   AF-A0AAW4BJG8-F1
#
_cell.length_a   1.000
_cell.length_b   1.000
_cell.length_c   1.000
_cell.angle_alpha   90.00
_cell.angle_beta   90.00
_cell.angle_gamma   90.00
#
_symmetry.space_group_name_H-M   'P 1'
#
loop_
_entity.id
_entity.type
_entity.pdbx_description
1 polymer ?
#
loop_
_entity_poly.entity_id
_entity_poly.type
_entity_poly.pdbx_seq_one_letter_code
_entity_poly.pdbx_strand_id
1 'polypeptide(L)'
;LLTICGVLSGHDGWDGIIDFGNARLDFLKRYGHFDAGIPSADTLSRVMGMINPTALQRSFIAWMKDCHTLTDGEVIAIDGKTLRGSYDRSKGKGTIHMV
;
A
#
# COMPACT_ATOMS: atom_id res chain seq x y z
N LEU A 1 -10.10 -1.75 1.62
CA LEU A 1 -9.78 -1.47 0.20
C LEU A 1 -9.20 -0.07 0.02
N LEU A 2 -9.98 1.00 0.20
CA LEU A 2 -9.54 2.40 0.01
C LEU A 2 -8.18 2.71 0.65
N THR A 3 -8.03 2.52 1.96
CA THR A 3 -6.78 2.79 2.69
C THR A 3 -5.59 1.99 2.13
N ILE A 4 -5.79 0.71 1.83
CA ILE A 4 -4.73 -0.15 1.29
C ILE A 4 -4.32 0.34 -0.10
N CYS A 5 -5.27 0.62 -0.99
CA CYS A 5 -4.99 1.12 -2.33
C CYS A 5 -4.30 2.50 -2.30
N GLY A 6 -4.74 3.40 -1.41
CA GLY A 6 -4.12 4.72 -1.24
C GLY A 6 -2.66 4.60 -0.78
N VAL A 7 -2.39 3.75 0.22
CA VAL A 7 -1.03 3.50 0.72
C VAL A 7 -0.14 2.85 -0.34
N LEU A 8 -0.64 1.84 -1.07
CA LEU A 8 0.10 1.22 -2.16
C LEU A 8 0.36 2.17 -3.34
N SER A 9 -0.46 3.21 -3.49
CA SER A 9 -0.27 4.26 -4.49
C SER A 9 0.67 5.37 -4.01
N GLY A 10 1.25 5.24 -2.80
CA GLY A 10 2.26 6.15 -2.25
C GLY A 10 1.72 7.25 -1.34
N HIS A 11 0.45 7.19 -0.93
CA HIS A 11 -0.12 8.17 0.02
C HIS A 11 0.04 7.71 1.47
N ASP A 12 0.64 8.55 2.31
CA ASP A 12 0.94 8.27 3.72
C ASP A 12 0.00 8.98 4.72
N GLY A 13 -0.91 9.82 4.23
CA GLY A 13 -1.89 10.57 5.04
C GLY A 13 -3.33 10.42 4.55
N TRP A 14 -4.29 10.77 5.43
CA TRP A 14 -5.72 10.68 5.13
C TRP A 14 -6.13 11.53 3.93
N ASP A 15 -5.63 12.76 3.83
CA ASP A 15 -5.95 13.66 2.72
C ASP A 15 -5.54 13.04 1.38
N GLY A 16 -4.32 12.51 1.29
CA GLY A 16 -3.85 11.81 0.09
C GLY A 16 -4.67 10.55 -0.24
N ILE A 17 -5.08 9.79 0.77
CA ILE A 17 -5.94 8.61 0.59
C ILE A 17 -7.33 9.02 0.10
N ILE A 18 -7.87 10.14 0.59
CA ILE A 18 -9.16 10.69 0.16
C ILE A 18 -9.06 11.19 -1.28
N ASP A 19 -8.00 11.92 -1.63
CA ASP A 19 -7.72 12.38 -2.99
C ASP A 19 -7.62 11.21 -3.96
N PHE A 20 -6.88 10.15 -3.60
CA PHE A 20 -6.84 8.91 -4.37
C PHE A 20 -8.25 8.31 -4.53
N GLY A 21 -9.01 8.24 -3.44
CA GLY A 21 -10.36 7.71 -3.42
C GLY A 21 -11.28 8.44 -4.38
N ASN A 22 -11.22 9.77 -4.38
CA ASN A 22 -12.00 10.62 -5.27
C ASN A 22 -11.56 10.45 -6.73
N ALA A 23 -10.25 10.42 -6.99
CA ALA A 23 -9.70 10.24 -8.33
C ALA A 23 -9.97 8.84 -8.91
N ARG A 24 -10.16 7.81 -8.07
CA ARG A 24 -10.34 6.41 -8.47
C ARG A 24 -11.66 5.81 -7.99
N LEU A 25 -12.68 6.65 -7.77
CA LEU A 25 -13.97 6.21 -7.22
C LEU A 25 -14.61 5.10 -8.05
N ASP A 26 -14.61 5.22 -9.39
CA ASP A 26 -15.17 4.20 -10.27
C ASP A 26 -14.41 2.87 -10.21
N PHE A 27 -13.08 2.92 -10.01
CA PHE A 27 -12.29 1.72 -9.76
C PHE A 27 -12.72 1.06 -8.44
N LEU A 28 -12.86 1.86 -7.37
CA LEU A 28 -13.22 1.36 -6.04
C LEU A 28 -14.63 0.75 -6.00
N LYS A 29 -15.59 1.33 -6.71
CA LYS A 29 -16.97 0.81 -6.82
C LYS A 29 -17.05 -0.60 -7.42
N ARG A 30 -16.05 -1.03 -8.19
CA ARG A 30 -16.01 -2.40 -8.73
C ARG A 30 -15.74 -3.47 -7.69
N TYR A 31 -15.10 -3.09 -6.57
CA TYR A 31 -14.60 -4.04 -5.57
C TYR A 31 -15.18 -3.79 -4.16
N GLY A 32 -16.01 -2.76 -3.99
CA GLY A 32 -16.61 -2.44 -2.70
C GLY A 32 -17.76 -1.44 -2.80
N HIS A 33 -18.43 -1.24 -1.67
CA HIS A 33 -19.59 -0.36 -1.56
C HIS A 33 -19.16 1.09 -1.33
N PHE A 34 -19.07 1.85 -2.42
CA PHE A 34 -18.75 3.29 -2.40
C PHE A 34 -19.87 4.13 -3.04
N ASP A 35 -21.11 3.68 -2.95
CA ASP A 35 -22.28 4.38 -3.52
C ASP A 35 -22.48 5.75 -2.88
N ALA A 36 -22.19 5.86 -1.58
CA ALA A 36 -22.20 7.11 -0.82
C ALA A 36 -20.91 7.95 -0.95
N GLY A 37 -19.97 7.53 -1.82
CA GLY A 37 -18.69 8.22 -2.03
C GLY A 37 -17.59 7.83 -1.04
N ILE A 38 -16.58 8.70 -0.93
CA ILE A 38 -15.39 8.48 -0.11
C ILE A 38 -15.62 9.02 1.30
N PRO A 39 -15.35 8.23 2.36
CA PRO A 39 -15.50 8.69 3.74
C PRO A 39 -14.52 9.82 4.08
N SER A 40 -14.91 10.67 5.02
CA SER A 40 -14.05 11.73 5.56
C SER A 40 -12.84 11.17 6.32
N ALA A 41 -11.83 12.02 6.52
CA ALA A 41 -10.63 11.69 7.29
C ALA A 41 -10.97 11.23 8.71
N ASP A 42 -11.94 11.89 9.37
CA ASP A 42 -12.40 11.51 10.71
C ASP A 42 -13.01 10.11 10.74
N THR A 43 -13.77 9.75 9.69
CA THR A 43 -14.37 8.42 9.57
C THR A 43 -13.29 7.36 9.37
N LEU A 44 -12.32 7.64 8.50
CA LEU A 44 -11.16 6.76 8.27
C LEU A 44 -10.34 6.58 9.56
N SER A 45 -10.01 7.67 10.24
CA SER A 45 -9.23 7.66 11.48
C SER A 45 -9.94 6.85 12.57
N ARG A 46 -11.24 7.07 12.78
CA ARG A 46 -12.02 6.31 13.77
C ARG A 46 -12.07 4.82 13.44
N VAL A 47 -12.35 4.46 12.19
CA VAL A 47 -12.41 3.04 11.78
C VAL A 47 -11.07 2.36 11.95
N MET A 48 -9.99 2.99 11.47
CA MET A 48 -8.64 2.43 11.59
C MET A 48 -8.18 2.35 13.06
N GLY A 49 -8.56 3.32 13.89
CA GLY A 49 -8.27 3.33 15.32
C GLY A 49 -9.00 2.26 16.12
N MET A 50 -10.11 1.71 15.61
CA MET A 50 -10.82 0.59 16.24
C MET A 50 -10.20 -0.78 15.91
N ILE A 51 -9.29 -0.86 14.94
CA ILE A 51 -8.68 -2.12 14.52
C ILE A 51 -7.56 -2.51 15.50
N ASN A 52 -7.59 -3.75 15.99
CA ASN A 52 -6.48 -4.29 16.78
C ASN A 52 -5.24 -4.46 15.87
N PRO A 53 -4.12 -3.77 16.16
CA PRO A 53 -2.95 -3.77 15.30
C PRO A 53 -2.28 -5.16 15.21
N THR A 54 -2.25 -5.90 16.30
CA THR A 54 -1.66 -7.26 16.33
C THR A 54 -2.50 -8.24 15.52
N ALA A 55 -3.82 -8.14 15.59
CA ALA A 55 -4.71 -8.96 14.78
C ALA A 55 -4.54 -8.64 13.28
N LEU A 56 -4.52 -7.35 12.93
CA LEU A 56 -4.29 -6.91 11.56
C LEU A 56 -2.97 -7.42 10.99
N GLN A 57 -1.88 -7.30 11.75
CA GLN A 57 -0.57 -7.80 11.33
C GLN A 57 -0.60 -9.32 11.06
N ARG A 58 -1.24 -10.10 11.93
CA ARG A 58 -1.37 -11.55 11.74
C ARG A 58 -2.16 -11.88 10.48
N SER A 59 -3.29 -11.22 10.27
CA SER A 59 -4.12 -11.38 9.06
C SER A 59 -3.36 -11.00 7.79
N PHE A 60 -2.59 -9.90 7.83
CA PHE A 60 -1.76 -9.47 6.71
C PHE A 60 -0.67 -10.49 6.35
N ILE A 61 0.04 -11.02 7.36
CA ILE A 61 1.06 -12.05 7.14
C ILE A 61 0.44 -13.32 6.55
N ALA A 62 -0.72 -13.75 7.06
CA ALA A 62 -1.44 -14.91 6.53
C ALA A 62 -1.81 -14.69 5.05
N TRP A 63 -2.41 -13.55 4.73
CA TRP A 63 -2.76 -13.17 3.36
C TRP A 63 -1.54 -13.17 2.42
N MET A 64 -0.39 -12.64 2.86
CA MET A 64 0.83 -12.64 2.05
C MET A 64 1.37 -14.06 1.78
N LYS A 65 1.22 -14.99 2.72
CA LYS A 65 1.58 -16.41 2.50
C LYS A 65 0.66 -17.08 1.49
N ASP A 66 -0.64 -16.78 1.55
CA ASP A 66 -1.61 -17.29 0.58
C ASP A 66 -1.30 -16.75 -0.82
N CYS A 67 -0.99 -15.45 -0.94
CA CYS A 67 -0.53 -14.86 -2.20
C CYS A 67 0.73 -15.54 -2.73
N HIS A 68 1.74 -15.77 -1.89
CA HIS A 68 2.98 -16.44 -2.28
C HIS A 68 2.72 -17.86 -2.83
N THR A 69 1.78 -18.58 -2.23
CA THR A 69 1.41 -19.93 -2.69
C THR A 69 0.65 -19.85 -4.01
N LEU A 70 -0.26 -18.88 -4.16
CA LEU A 70 -1.06 -18.68 -5.37
C LEU A 70 -0.23 -18.27 -6.58
N THR A 71 0.88 -17.56 -6.37
CA THR A 71 1.77 -17.12 -7.44
C THR A 71 2.94 -18.09 -7.67
N ASP A 72 2.93 -19.30 -7.09
CA ASP A 72 4.07 -20.23 -7.13
C ASP A 72 5.41 -19.59 -6.73
N GLY A 73 5.35 -18.63 -5.81
CA GLY A 73 6.50 -17.86 -5.36
C GLY A 73 6.97 -16.77 -6.32
N GLU A 74 6.24 -16.48 -7.40
CA GLU A 74 6.40 -15.27 -8.21
C GLU A 74 6.02 -14.06 -7.35
N VAL A 75 6.99 -13.57 -6.61
CA VAL A 75 6.90 -12.32 -5.85
C VAL A 75 7.48 -11.24 -6.74
N ILE A 76 6.63 -10.37 -7.30
CA ILE A 76 7.10 -9.13 -7.91
C ILE A 76 7.55 -8.22 -6.77
N ALA A 77 8.86 -8.12 -6.58
CA ALA A 77 9.46 -7.11 -5.72
C ALA A 77 9.15 -5.72 -6.29
N ILE A 78 8.17 -5.03 -5.69
CA ILE A 78 7.95 -3.61 -5.91
C ILE A 78 8.69 -2.88 -4.79
N ASP A 79 10.03 -2.84 -4.85
CA ASP A 79 10.82 -1.94 -4.00
C ASP A 79 11.59 -0.95 -4.87
N GLY A 80 11.24 0.33 -4.71
CA GLY A 80 11.91 1.46 -5.35
C GLY A 80 13.00 2.09 -4.47
N LYS A 81 13.37 1.48 -3.34
CA LYS A 81 14.33 2.09 -2.41
C LYS A 81 15.75 1.99 -2.94
N THR A 82 16.17 3.09 -3.53
CA THR A 82 17.56 3.32 -3.91
C THR A 82 18.32 3.92 -2.72
N LEU A 83 19.38 3.25 -2.27
CA LEU A 83 20.23 3.75 -1.18
C LEU A 83 20.95 5.03 -1.63
N ARG A 84 20.56 6.18 -1.07
CA ARG A 84 21.15 7.49 -1.38
C ARG A 84 22.64 7.49 -1.00
N GLY A 85 23.51 7.77 -1.98
CA GLY A 85 24.98 7.82 -1.79
C GLY A 85 25.71 6.50 -2.02
N SER A 86 25.02 5.43 -2.43
CA SER A 86 25.63 4.12 -2.72
C SER A 86 26.30 4.01 -4.09
N TYR A 87 26.23 5.06 -4.92
CA TYR A 87 26.89 5.05 -6.22
C TYR A 87 28.41 5.19 -6.05
N ASP A 88 29.18 4.38 -6.76
CA ASP A 88 30.64 4.45 -6.75
C ASP A 88 31.15 4.76 -8.15
N ARG A 89 31.41 6.04 -8.41
CA ARG A 89 31.96 6.53 -9.69
C ARG A 89 33.37 6.00 -9.95
N SER A 90 34.16 5.73 -8.91
CA SER A 90 35.54 5.27 -9.06
C SER A 90 35.62 3.84 -9.59
N LYS A 91 34.61 3.03 -9.28
CA LYS A 91 34.48 1.63 -9.73
C LYS A 91 33.42 1.43 -10.82
N GLY A 92 32.85 2.52 -11.34
CA GLY A 92 31.80 2.47 -12.37
C GLY A 92 30.53 1.75 -11.94
N LYS A 93 30.24 1.67 -10.64
CA LYS A 93 29.07 0.94 -10.12
C LYS A 93 27.89 1.90 -9.91
N GLY A 94 26.74 1.53 -10.46
CA GLY A 94 25.47 2.22 -10.24
C GLY A 94 25.01 2.16 -8.78
N THR A 95 23.92 2.86 -8.47
CA THR A 95 23.32 2.86 -7.14
C THR A 95 22.84 1.48 -6.73
N ILE A 96 22.92 1.17 -5.43
CA ILE A 96 22.34 -0.02 -4.85
C ILE A 96 20.82 0.18 -4.75
N HIS A 97 20.10 -0.66 -5.45
CA HIS A 97 18.66 -0.84 -5.32
C HIS A 97 18.43 -1.94 -4.29
N MET A 98 17.75 -1.62 -3.19
CA MET A 98 17.31 -2.63 -2.23
C MET A 98 16.02 -3.28 -2.71
N VAL A 99 15.87 -4.56 -2.36
CA VAL A 99 14.69 -5.40 -2.57
C VAL A 99 14.33 -6.05 -1.25
#